data_AF-A0A2U1MN24-F1
#
_entry.id   AF-A0A2U1MN24-F1
#
_cell.length_a   1.000
_cell.length_b   1.000
_cell.length_c   1.000
_cell.angle_alpha   90.00
_cell.angle_beta   90.00
_cell.angle_gamma   90.00
#
_symmetry.space_group_name_H-M   'P 1'
#
loop_
_entity.id
_entity.type
_entity.pdbx_description
1 polymer ?
#
loop_
_entity_poly.entity_id
_entity_poly.type
_entity_poly.pdbx_seq_one_letter_code
_entity_poly.pdbx_strand_id
1 'polypeptide(L)'
;MAIMKISPAEKSLTLKIVQWNIKDDYAKDEMFKKANDAHRTFKSKLNKDFFEKHDNNPRSKFSFVDMTHWDEFVARCRSEEFQLRSAKAKASARKNKNPSRLGRTGLADREDTWRGEWDQLVLQHPWLSVIQNDRSKTYALAHLPKDKTTLGARKLTEYMEGTLRQLAEKEQKMLEDGTYLTVGRDPITQVFGKEHGGRTRGWLPLLE
;
A
#
# COMPACT_ATOMS: atom_id res chain seq x y z
N MET A 1 28.14 -22.11 64.42
CA MET A 1 27.78 -21.62 63.08
C MET A 1 27.88 -22.78 62.09
N ALA A 2 26.76 -23.34 61.65
CA ALA A 2 26.75 -24.40 60.64
C ALA A 2 26.64 -23.76 59.25
N ILE A 3 27.72 -23.84 58.47
CA ILE A 3 27.68 -23.48 57.04
C ILE A 3 27.00 -24.64 56.33
N MET A 4 25.72 -24.47 55.98
CA MET A 4 25.00 -25.39 55.10
C MET A 4 25.73 -25.44 53.76
N LYS A 5 26.48 -26.52 53.53
CA LYS A 5 27.05 -26.84 52.22
C LYS A 5 25.89 -27.32 51.34
N ILE A 6 25.46 -26.45 50.44
CA ILE A 6 24.54 -26.80 49.35
C ILE A 6 25.21 -27.91 48.53
N SER A 7 24.52 -29.05 48.40
CA SER A 7 24.96 -30.21 47.64
C SER A 7 25.14 -29.84 46.16
N PRO A 8 26.15 -30.37 45.44
CA PRO A 8 26.30 -30.18 43.99
C PRO A 8 25.05 -30.59 43.19
N ALA A 9 24.19 -31.45 43.76
CA ALA A 9 22.95 -31.90 43.13
C ALA A 9 21.86 -30.82 43.08
N GLU A 10 21.92 -29.76 43.89
CA GLU A 10 20.91 -28.69 43.91
C GLU A 10 21.22 -27.56 42.92
N LYS A 11 22.44 -27.51 42.35
CA LYS A 11 22.79 -26.54 41.30
C LYS A 11 22.22 -26.89 39.92
N SER A 12 21.70 -28.10 39.72
CA SER A 12 21.17 -28.52 38.41
C SER A 12 19.67 -28.25 38.23
N LEU A 13 19.00 -27.60 39.20
CA LEU A 13 17.53 -27.47 39.19
C LEU A 13 16.98 -26.12 38.72
N THR A 14 17.81 -25.15 38.33
CA THR A 14 17.32 -23.86 37.82
C THR A 14 18.11 -23.38 36.61
N LEU A 15 17.77 -23.94 35.45
CA LEU A 15 17.61 -23.23 34.17
C LEU A 15 17.22 -24.28 33.13
N LYS A 16 15.94 -24.67 33.12
CA LYS A 16 15.34 -25.19 31.88
C LYS A 16 15.36 -24.02 30.90
N ILE A 17 16.41 -23.93 30.10
CA ILE A 17 16.46 -23.07 28.93
C ILE A 17 15.27 -23.52 28.08
N VAL A 18 14.22 -22.71 28.04
CA VAL A 18 13.10 -22.92 27.13
C VAL A 18 13.69 -22.76 25.74
N GLN A 19 14.05 -23.88 25.13
CA GLN A 19 14.57 -23.92 23.77
C GLN A 19 13.36 -23.67 22.88
N TRP A 20 13.14 -22.41 22.52
CA TRP A 20 12.08 -22.01 21.61
C TRP A 20 12.32 -22.72 20.28
N ASN A 21 11.45 -23.68 19.95
CA ASN A 21 11.49 -24.42 18.69
C ASN A 21 10.99 -23.53 17.55
N ILE A 22 11.77 -22.50 17.20
CA ILE A 22 11.50 -21.60 16.08
C ILE A 22 11.98 -22.32 14.82
N LYS A 23 11.01 -22.77 14.00
CA LYS A 23 11.26 -23.59 12.81
C LYS A 23 11.80 -22.79 11.63
N ASP A 24 11.57 -21.48 11.59
CA ASP A 24 12.00 -20.58 10.53
C ASP A 24 12.20 -19.14 11.04
N ASP A 25 12.96 -18.34 10.28
CA ASP A 25 13.22 -16.93 10.60
C ASP A 25 12.05 -16.00 10.20
N TYR A 26 10.89 -16.54 9.77
CA TYR A 26 9.78 -15.73 9.24
C TYR A 26 9.30 -14.67 10.24
N ALA A 27 9.14 -15.07 11.50
CA ALA A 27 8.68 -14.16 12.56
C ALA A 27 9.69 -13.01 12.78
N LYS A 28 10.99 -13.30 12.71
CA LYS A 28 12.08 -12.34 12.84
C LYS A 28 12.10 -11.38 11.64
N ASP A 29 11.97 -11.90 10.43
CA ASP A 29 11.93 -11.09 9.20
C ASP A 29 10.73 -10.15 9.17
N GLU A 30 9.54 -10.64 9.56
CA GLU A 30 8.34 -9.81 9.68
C GLU A 30 8.50 -8.73 10.75
N MET A 31 9.18 -9.02 11.87
CA MET A 31 9.49 -8.00 12.88
C MET A 31 10.48 -6.95 12.36
N PHE A 32 11.55 -7.35 11.67
CA PHE A 32 12.48 -6.40 11.05
C PHE A 32 11.80 -5.51 10.02
N LYS A 33 10.92 -6.08 9.21
CA LYS A 33 10.12 -5.33 8.24
C LYS A 33 9.23 -4.29 8.93
N LYS A 34 8.53 -4.67 10.01
CA LYS A 34 7.70 -3.74 10.80
C LYS A 34 8.56 -2.64 11.46
N ALA A 35 9.71 -3.00 12.02
CA ALA A 35 10.63 -2.04 12.63
C ALA A 35 11.17 -1.03 11.59
N ASN A 36 11.56 -1.51 10.41
CA ASN A 36 12.01 -0.67 9.31
C ASN A 36 10.91 0.28 8.80
N ASP A 37 9.68 -0.21 8.66
CA ASP A 37 8.53 0.62 8.28
C ASP A 37 8.21 1.69 9.33
N ALA A 38 8.27 1.33 10.61
CA ALA A 38 8.08 2.26 11.71
C ALA A 38 9.18 3.33 11.71
N HIS A 39 10.44 2.93 11.56
CA HIS A 39 11.58 3.84 11.53
C HIS A 39 11.54 4.78 10.31
N ARG A 40 11.15 4.29 9.13
CA ARG A 40 10.91 5.13 7.93
C ARG A 40 9.80 6.15 8.17
N THR A 41 8.69 5.71 8.77
CA THR A 41 7.55 6.59 9.09
C THR A 41 7.96 7.66 10.09
N PHE A 42 8.72 7.29 11.12
CA PHE A 42 9.26 8.20 12.11
C PHE A 42 10.14 9.28 11.48
N LYS A 43 11.14 8.91 10.65
CA LYS A 43 11.98 9.87 9.93
C LYS A 43 11.16 10.79 9.01
N SER A 44 10.11 10.27 8.37
CA SER A 44 9.22 11.11 7.57
C SER A 44 8.45 12.12 8.42
N LYS A 45 8.04 11.77 9.65
CA LYS A 45 7.40 12.71 10.58
C LYS A 45 8.39 13.78 11.04
N LEU A 46 9.61 13.40 11.41
CA LEU A 46 10.66 14.35 11.76
C LEU A 46 10.92 15.36 10.64
N ASN A 47 10.99 14.88 9.39
CA ASN A 47 11.19 15.76 8.25
C ASN A 47 10.02 16.76 8.07
N LYS A 48 8.78 16.30 8.10
CA LYS A 48 7.59 17.14 7.83
C LYS A 48 7.22 18.08 8.97
N ASP A 49 7.31 17.59 10.21
CA ASP A 49 6.83 18.34 11.37
C ASP A 49 7.88 19.31 11.90
N PHE A 50 9.17 19.02 11.70
CA PHE A 50 10.27 19.79 12.30
C PHE A 50 11.17 20.42 11.23
N PHE A 51 11.84 19.61 10.40
CA PHE A 51 12.78 20.14 9.41
C PHE A 51 12.13 21.09 8.39
N GLU A 52 11.03 20.67 7.75
CA GLU A 52 10.31 21.48 6.74
C GLU A 52 9.66 22.72 7.35
N LYS A 53 9.36 22.72 8.66
CA LYS A 53 8.78 23.86 9.38
C LYS A 53 9.81 24.74 10.08
N HIS A 54 11.11 24.43 9.92
CA HIS A 54 12.21 25.10 10.62
C HIS A 54 12.07 25.08 12.17
N ASP A 55 11.43 24.04 12.72
CA ASP A 55 11.36 23.79 14.15
C ASP A 55 12.50 22.84 14.56
N ASN A 56 13.33 23.28 15.50
CA ASN A 56 14.52 22.56 15.96
C ASN A 56 14.28 21.76 17.25
N ASN A 57 13.03 21.61 17.71
CA ASN A 57 12.72 20.91 18.95
C ASN A 57 11.85 19.66 18.74
N PRO A 58 12.34 18.61 18.04
CA PRO A 58 11.63 17.34 17.92
C PRO A 58 11.41 16.64 19.27
N ARG A 59 12.24 16.95 20.28
CA ARG A 59 12.14 16.39 21.63
C ARG A 59 10.84 16.77 22.35
N SER A 60 10.26 17.93 22.00
CA SER A 60 8.96 18.36 22.52
C SER A 60 7.84 17.34 22.27
N LYS A 61 7.89 16.65 21.13
CA LYS A 61 6.89 15.65 20.71
C LYS A 61 7.40 14.23 20.86
N PHE A 62 8.70 14.02 20.72
CA PHE A 62 9.35 12.73 20.77
C PHE A 62 10.50 12.79 21.79
N SER A 63 10.17 12.57 23.07
CA SER A 63 11.12 12.68 24.18
C SER A 63 12.36 11.78 24.04
N PHE A 64 12.20 10.65 23.34
CA PHE A 64 13.25 9.68 23.02
C PHE A 64 14.16 10.07 21.85
N VAL A 65 13.93 11.22 21.20
CA VAL A 65 14.85 11.72 20.18
C VAL A 65 16.15 12.12 20.85
N ASP A 66 17.23 11.51 20.36
CA ASP A 66 18.57 11.93 20.67
C ASP A 66 18.93 13.17 19.82
N MET A 67 19.14 14.29 20.50
CA MET A 67 19.49 15.55 19.84
C MET A 67 20.94 15.56 19.34
N THR A 68 21.81 14.65 19.80
CA THR A 68 23.19 14.56 19.32
C THR A 68 23.26 14.22 17.83
N HIS A 69 22.32 13.39 17.34
CA HIS A 69 22.21 13.01 15.93
C HIS A 69 21.27 13.93 15.11
N TRP A 70 20.73 14.99 15.72
CA TRP A 70 19.80 15.89 15.03
C TRP A 70 20.48 16.66 13.91
N ASP A 71 21.69 17.17 14.16
CA ASP A 71 22.43 17.93 13.16
C ASP A 71 22.82 17.07 11.96
N GLU A 72 23.19 15.81 12.18
CA GLU A 72 23.43 14.82 11.12
C GLU A 72 22.16 14.57 10.29
N PHE A 73 21.00 14.47 10.95
CA PHE A 73 19.71 14.32 10.27
C PHE A 73 19.38 15.55 9.42
N VAL A 74 19.57 16.76 9.95
CA VAL A 74 19.35 18.02 9.24
C VAL A 74 20.29 18.15 8.05
N ALA A 75 21.59 17.86 8.24
CA ALA A 75 22.59 17.86 7.17
C ALA A 75 22.20 16.89 6.05
N ARG A 76 21.78 15.66 6.40
CA ARG A 76 21.27 14.68 5.44
C ARG A 76 20.04 15.20 4.69
N CYS A 77 19.08 15.84 5.37
CA CYS A 77 17.91 16.41 4.70
C CYS A 77 18.25 17.60 3.79
N ARG A 78 19.31 18.36 4.09
CA ARG A 78 19.82 19.45 3.24
C ARG A 78 20.68 18.96 2.07
N SER A 79 21.20 17.74 2.13
CA SER A 79 22.02 17.17 1.06
C SER A 79 21.32 17.22 -0.30
N GLU A 80 22.10 17.49 -1.35
CA GLU A 80 21.61 17.53 -2.71
C GLU A 80 20.99 16.19 -3.13
N GLU A 81 21.60 15.07 -2.75
CA GLU A 81 21.08 13.74 -3.05
C GLU A 81 19.66 13.54 -2.49
N PHE A 82 19.42 13.94 -1.23
CA PHE A 82 18.11 13.82 -0.62
C PHE A 82 17.08 14.72 -1.32
N GLN A 83 17.45 15.96 -1.63
CA GLN A 83 16.57 16.91 -2.30
C GLN A 83 16.22 16.44 -3.73
N LEU A 84 17.20 15.94 -4.48
CA LEU A 84 17.01 15.40 -5.83
C LEU A 84 16.07 14.19 -5.80
N ARG A 85 16.28 13.26 -4.87
CA ARG A 85 15.41 12.08 -4.70
C ARG A 85 13.99 12.48 -4.30
N SER A 86 13.85 13.44 -3.39
CA SER A 86 12.56 13.99 -2.97
C SER A 86 11.84 14.67 -4.13
N ALA A 87 12.53 15.51 -4.90
CA ALA A 87 11.99 16.20 -6.06
C ALA A 87 11.54 15.22 -7.15
N LYS A 88 12.35 14.20 -7.47
CA LYS A 88 12.01 13.13 -8.42
C LYS A 88 10.76 12.38 -7.99
N ALA A 89 10.66 11.99 -6.71
CA ALA A 89 9.49 11.31 -6.18
C ALA A 89 8.23 12.18 -6.26
N LYS A 90 8.32 13.46 -5.87
CA LYS A 90 7.22 14.43 -5.97
C LYS A 90 6.79 14.68 -7.42
N ALA A 91 7.74 14.75 -8.35
CA ALA A 91 7.44 14.90 -9.78
C ALA A 91 6.73 13.65 -10.33
N SER A 92 7.21 12.45 -9.97
CA SER A 92 6.55 11.20 -10.35
C SER A 92 5.13 11.10 -9.80
N ALA A 93 4.92 11.45 -8.53
CA ALA A 93 3.60 11.43 -7.91
C ALA A 93 2.62 12.42 -8.58
N ARG A 94 3.09 13.63 -8.93
CA ARG A 94 2.27 14.63 -9.66
C ARG A 94 1.90 14.20 -11.07
N LYS A 95 2.71 13.37 -11.72
CA LYS A 95 2.41 12.81 -13.04
C LYS A 95 1.41 11.64 -13.00
N ASN A 96 1.09 11.11 -11.81
CA ASN A 96 0.11 10.04 -11.68
C ASN A 96 -1.30 10.60 -11.92
N LYS A 97 -1.83 10.38 -13.13
CA LYS A 97 -3.16 10.80 -13.55
C LYS A 97 -4.27 9.99 -12.90
N ASN A 98 -3.99 8.72 -12.60
CA ASN A 98 -4.95 7.74 -12.11
C ASN A 98 -4.48 7.14 -10.78
N PRO A 99 -4.44 7.92 -9.68
CA PRO A 99 -4.11 7.36 -8.38
C PRO A 99 -5.20 6.38 -7.95
N SER A 100 -4.81 5.17 -7.55
CA SER A 100 -5.74 4.24 -6.91
C SER A 100 -6.26 4.86 -5.61
N ARG A 101 -7.54 4.68 -5.32
CA ARG A 101 -8.18 5.14 -4.08
C ARG A 101 -8.36 4.00 -3.07
N LEU A 102 -7.47 3.02 -3.16
CA LEU A 102 -7.43 1.86 -2.29
C LEU A 102 -6.66 2.15 -1.01
N GLY A 103 -7.04 1.44 0.06
CA GLY A 103 -6.32 1.46 1.33
C GLY A 103 -5.05 0.62 1.30
N ARG A 104 -4.48 0.39 2.48
CA ARG A 104 -3.22 -0.34 2.69
C ARG A 104 -3.22 -1.77 2.12
N THR A 105 -4.39 -2.39 2.03
CA THR A 105 -4.57 -3.78 1.60
C THR A 105 -4.86 -3.91 0.10
N GLY A 106 -5.11 -2.80 -0.60
CA GLY A 106 -5.26 -2.81 -2.05
C GLY A 106 -6.54 -3.49 -2.50
N LEU A 107 -6.43 -4.30 -3.55
CA LEU A 107 -7.54 -5.05 -4.15
C LEU A 107 -7.87 -6.35 -3.41
N ALA A 108 -6.94 -6.90 -2.62
CA ALA A 108 -7.13 -8.18 -1.93
C ALA A 108 -8.34 -8.15 -0.97
N ASP A 109 -8.50 -7.07 -0.19
CA ASP A 109 -9.63 -6.92 0.74
C ASP A 109 -10.97 -6.65 0.05
N ARG A 110 -11.00 -6.55 -1.28
CA ARG A 110 -12.21 -6.13 -2.03
C ARG A 110 -12.91 -7.26 -2.76
N GLU A 111 -12.32 -8.46 -2.78
CA GLU A 111 -12.86 -9.61 -3.50
C GLU A 111 -14.33 -9.90 -3.12
N ASP A 112 -14.69 -9.75 -1.85
CA ASP A 112 -16.04 -10.04 -1.35
C ASP A 112 -17.06 -8.91 -1.58
N THR A 113 -16.60 -7.67 -1.74
CA THR A 113 -17.47 -6.47 -1.72
C THR A 113 -17.63 -5.80 -3.07
N TRP A 114 -16.72 -6.06 -4.02
CA TRP A 114 -16.69 -5.32 -5.27
C TRP A 114 -17.94 -5.58 -6.15
N ARG A 115 -18.50 -6.80 -6.13
CA ARG A 115 -19.70 -7.15 -6.92
C ARG A 115 -20.88 -6.26 -6.55
N GLY A 116 -21.19 -6.17 -5.26
CA GLY A 116 -22.25 -5.30 -4.76
C GLY A 116 -22.00 -3.81 -5.02
N GLU A 117 -20.75 -3.34 -4.88
CA GLU A 117 -20.40 -1.96 -5.23
C GLU A 117 -20.60 -1.68 -6.73
N TRP A 118 -20.30 -2.65 -7.60
CA TRP A 118 -20.50 -2.52 -9.05
C TRP A 118 -21.98 -2.51 -9.42
N ASP A 119 -22.78 -3.42 -8.88
CA ASP A 119 -24.21 -3.53 -9.18
C ASP A 119 -24.95 -2.25 -8.78
N GLN A 120 -24.61 -1.66 -7.63
CA GLN A 120 -25.13 -0.36 -7.22
C GLN A 120 -24.78 0.76 -8.22
N LEU A 121 -23.58 0.73 -8.77
CA LEU A 121 -23.13 1.71 -9.76
C LEU A 121 -23.86 1.52 -11.10
N VAL A 122 -24.10 0.26 -11.52
CA VAL A 122 -24.88 -0.07 -12.71
C VAL A 122 -26.34 0.34 -12.57
N LEU A 123 -26.94 0.20 -11.38
CA LEU A 123 -28.30 0.70 -11.13
C LEU A 123 -28.43 2.21 -11.37
N GLN A 124 -27.39 2.98 -11.02
CA GLN A 124 -27.34 4.43 -11.26
C GLN A 124 -26.94 4.77 -12.70
N HIS A 125 -26.13 3.92 -13.33
CA HIS A 125 -25.59 4.12 -14.68
C HIS A 125 -25.68 2.82 -15.50
N PRO A 126 -26.86 2.50 -16.08
CA PRO A 126 -27.11 1.19 -16.69
C PRO A 126 -26.15 0.79 -17.83
N TRP A 127 -25.58 1.77 -18.53
CA TRP A 127 -24.62 1.53 -19.62
C TRP A 127 -23.32 0.84 -19.14
N LEU A 128 -22.99 0.90 -17.85
CA LEU A 128 -21.84 0.20 -17.29
C LEU A 128 -21.95 -1.33 -17.36
N SER A 129 -23.17 -1.87 -17.54
CA SER A 129 -23.42 -3.31 -17.71
C SER A 129 -22.70 -3.92 -18.92
N VAL A 130 -22.28 -3.10 -19.88
CA VAL A 130 -21.52 -3.51 -21.06
C VAL A 130 -20.10 -4.01 -20.69
N ILE A 131 -19.54 -3.55 -19.58
CA ILE A 131 -18.22 -3.99 -19.12
C ILE A 131 -18.38 -5.36 -18.44
N GLN A 132 -17.88 -6.42 -19.07
CA GLN A 132 -18.08 -7.78 -18.59
C GLN A 132 -16.94 -8.28 -17.70
N ASN A 133 -15.70 -7.85 -17.92
CA ASN A 133 -14.56 -8.37 -17.20
C ASN A 133 -14.56 -7.99 -15.71
N ASP A 134 -14.45 -8.99 -14.84
CA ASP A 134 -14.37 -8.75 -13.39
C ASP A 134 -13.13 -7.92 -13.00
N ARG A 135 -11.97 -8.14 -13.63
CA ARG A 135 -10.76 -7.30 -13.46
C ARG A 135 -11.03 -5.85 -13.85
N SER A 136 -11.68 -5.61 -15.00
CA SER A 136 -12.05 -4.26 -15.46
C SER A 136 -12.94 -3.56 -14.43
N LYS A 137 -13.96 -4.25 -13.91
CA LYS A 137 -14.88 -3.74 -12.88
C LYS A 137 -14.15 -3.42 -11.58
N THR A 138 -13.38 -4.37 -11.06
CA THR A 138 -12.63 -4.18 -9.81
C THR A 138 -11.62 -3.03 -9.93
N TYR A 139 -10.93 -2.93 -11.06
CA TYR A 139 -10.00 -1.83 -11.34
C TYR A 139 -10.74 -0.49 -11.41
N ALA A 140 -11.84 -0.41 -12.17
CA ALA A 140 -12.67 0.80 -12.23
C ALA A 140 -13.08 1.29 -10.82
N LEU A 141 -13.61 0.39 -9.99
CA LEU A 141 -14.00 0.70 -8.60
C LEU A 141 -12.83 1.19 -7.75
N ALA A 142 -11.62 0.65 -7.96
CA ALA A 142 -10.42 1.09 -7.25
C ALA A 142 -10.07 2.55 -7.49
N HIS A 143 -10.44 3.11 -8.65
CA HIS A 143 -10.14 4.49 -9.04
C HIS A 143 -11.28 5.48 -8.79
N LEU A 144 -12.50 4.99 -8.53
CA LEU A 144 -13.65 5.84 -8.24
C LEU A 144 -13.62 6.44 -6.82
N PRO A 145 -14.03 7.70 -6.62
CA PRO A 145 -14.27 8.23 -5.28
C PRO A 145 -15.36 7.45 -4.56
N LYS A 146 -15.27 7.47 -3.22
CA LYS A 146 -16.43 7.23 -2.38
C LYS A 146 -17.20 8.53 -2.21
N ASP A 147 -18.51 8.50 -2.32
CA ASP A 147 -19.37 9.60 -1.93
C ASP A 147 -19.48 9.64 -0.39
N LYS A 148 -19.33 10.83 0.16
CA LYS A 148 -19.44 11.06 1.61
C LYS A 148 -20.90 11.12 2.07
N THR A 149 -21.83 11.41 1.17
CA THR A 149 -23.26 11.56 1.50
C THR A 149 -23.99 10.22 1.50
N THR A 150 -23.60 9.29 0.62
CA THR A 150 -24.27 7.98 0.47
C THR A 150 -23.47 6.83 1.09
N LEU A 151 -23.21 6.89 2.40
CA LEU A 151 -22.57 5.80 3.18
C LEU A 151 -21.29 5.21 2.54
N GLY A 152 -20.53 6.01 1.77
CA GLY A 152 -19.30 5.55 1.12
C GLY A 152 -19.46 4.77 -0.18
N ALA A 153 -20.65 4.80 -0.82
CA ALA A 153 -20.87 4.23 -2.15
C ALA A 153 -19.96 4.87 -3.21
N ARG A 154 -19.70 4.16 -4.31
CA ARG A 154 -18.85 4.69 -5.40
C ARG A 154 -19.62 5.72 -6.22
N LYS A 155 -18.93 6.82 -6.55
CA LYS A 155 -19.47 7.89 -7.38
C LYS A 155 -18.77 7.94 -8.72
N LEU A 156 -19.52 7.88 -9.81
CA LEU A 156 -19.01 8.12 -11.14
C LEU A 156 -18.69 9.61 -11.31
N THR A 157 -17.44 9.92 -11.68
CA THR A 157 -17.01 11.28 -12.01
C THR A 157 -16.94 11.44 -13.52
N GLU A 158 -17.16 12.64 -14.05
CA GLU A 158 -17.08 12.94 -15.51
C GLU A 158 -15.79 12.40 -16.16
N TYR A 159 -14.64 12.60 -15.52
CA TYR A 159 -13.35 12.08 -16.00
C TYR A 159 -13.32 10.55 -16.11
N MET A 160 -13.85 9.86 -15.09
CA MET A 160 -13.91 8.40 -15.06
C MET A 160 -14.98 7.87 -16.02
N GLU A 161 -16.07 8.59 -16.26
CA GLU A 161 -17.07 8.20 -17.25
C GLU A 161 -16.44 8.08 -18.64
N GLY A 162 -15.71 9.11 -19.10
CA GLY A 162 -15.03 9.06 -20.40
C GLY A 162 -14.03 7.91 -20.50
N THR A 163 -13.30 7.66 -19.41
CA THR A 163 -12.32 6.56 -19.35
C THR A 163 -13.00 5.18 -19.37
N LEU A 164 -14.14 5.01 -18.69
CA LEU A 164 -14.90 3.76 -18.67
C LEU A 164 -15.63 3.49 -19.98
N ARG A 165 -16.05 4.52 -20.71
CA ARG A 165 -16.55 4.35 -22.10
C ARG A 165 -15.46 3.82 -23.02
N GLN A 166 -14.25 4.40 -22.95
CA GLN A 166 -13.10 3.87 -23.71
C GLN A 166 -12.77 2.43 -23.31
N LEU A 167 -12.88 2.10 -22.02
CA LEU A 167 -12.68 0.74 -21.53
C LEU A 167 -13.71 -0.23 -22.14
N ALA A 168 -15.00 0.11 -22.10
CA ALA A 168 -16.06 -0.71 -22.67
C ALA A 168 -15.87 -0.94 -24.18
N GLU A 169 -15.58 0.12 -24.94
CA GLU A 169 -15.30 0.01 -26.38
C GLU A 169 -14.06 -0.85 -26.68
N LYS A 170 -13.00 -0.68 -25.88
CA LYS A 170 -11.75 -1.43 -26.06
C LYS A 170 -11.94 -2.91 -25.74
N GLU A 171 -12.68 -3.20 -24.68
CA GLU A 171 -13.04 -4.55 -24.26
C GLU A 171 -13.88 -5.25 -25.35
N GLN A 172 -14.89 -4.58 -25.90
CA GLN A 172 -15.68 -5.12 -27.03
C GLN A 172 -14.81 -5.42 -28.26
N LYS A 173 -13.97 -4.47 -28.69
CA LYS A 173 -13.06 -4.68 -29.83
C LYS A 173 -12.10 -5.86 -29.61
N MET A 174 -11.57 -5.98 -28.38
CA MET A 174 -10.65 -7.07 -28.04
C MET A 174 -11.35 -8.44 -27.95
N LEU A 175 -12.63 -8.45 -27.62
CA LEU A 175 -13.45 -9.67 -27.69
C LEU A 175 -13.74 -10.07 -29.14
N GLU A 176 -14.03 -9.09 -30.01
CA GLU A 176 -14.29 -9.30 -31.44
C GLU A 176 -13.04 -9.79 -32.20
N ASP A 177 -11.86 -9.23 -31.91
CA ASP A 177 -10.61 -9.59 -32.58
C ASP A 177 -9.87 -10.79 -31.94
N GLY A 178 -10.39 -11.32 -30.83
CA GLY A 178 -9.82 -12.46 -30.12
C GLY A 178 -8.53 -12.18 -29.35
N THR A 179 -8.13 -10.90 -29.20
CA THR A 179 -6.91 -10.51 -28.47
C THR A 179 -7.12 -10.33 -26.96
N TYR A 180 -8.35 -10.52 -26.50
CA TYR A 180 -8.78 -10.41 -25.12
C TYR A 180 -7.87 -11.23 -24.18
N LEU A 181 -7.38 -10.57 -23.12
CA LEU A 181 -6.59 -11.18 -22.02
C LEU A 181 -5.19 -11.73 -22.36
N THR A 182 -4.54 -11.26 -23.44
CA THR A 182 -3.10 -11.51 -23.59
C THR A 182 -2.31 -10.90 -22.42
N VAL A 183 -1.44 -11.69 -21.76
CA VAL A 183 -0.71 -11.27 -20.55
C VAL A 183 0.08 -9.97 -20.80
N GLY A 184 -0.27 -8.91 -20.09
CA GLY A 184 0.36 -7.59 -20.23
C GLY A 184 -0.20 -6.71 -21.36
N ARG A 185 -1.25 -7.17 -22.06
CA ARG A 185 -2.02 -6.43 -23.06
C ARG A 185 -3.51 -6.67 -22.83
N ASP A 186 -4.00 -6.28 -21.66
CA ASP A 186 -5.42 -6.32 -21.33
C ASP A 186 -6.08 -4.93 -21.56
N PRO A 187 -7.42 -4.84 -21.61
CA PRO A 187 -8.14 -3.59 -21.85
C PRO A 187 -7.77 -2.47 -20.86
N ILE A 188 -7.47 -2.81 -19.60
CA ILE A 188 -7.08 -1.83 -18.58
C ILE A 188 -5.72 -1.24 -18.93
N THR A 189 -4.74 -2.08 -19.26
CA THR A 189 -3.39 -1.60 -19.64
C THR A 189 -3.44 -0.70 -20.88
N GLN A 190 -4.35 -0.96 -21.82
CA GLN A 190 -4.53 -0.15 -23.03
C GLN A 190 -5.18 1.22 -22.76
N VAL A 191 -6.09 1.31 -21.78
CA VAL A 191 -6.86 2.53 -21.50
C VAL A 191 -6.25 3.35 -20.37
N PHE A 192 -5.87 2.71 -19.26
CA PHE A 192 -5.28 3.36 -18.09
C PHE A 192 -3.75 3.45 -18.15
N GLY A 193 -3.14 2.74 -19.10
CA GLY A 193 -1.69 2.61 -19.21
C GLY A 193 -1.14 1.54 -18.26
N LYS A 194 0.19 1.48 -18.17
CA LYS A 194 0.89 0.50 -17.34
C LYS A 194 0.47 0.63 -15.87
N GLU A 195 -0.05 -0.45 -15.31
CA GLU A 195 -0.41 -0.52 -13.90
C GLU A 195 0.81 -0.33 -12.99
N HIS A 196 0.60 0.40 -11.88
CA HIS A 196 1.57 0.44 -10.80
C HIS A 196 1.65 -0.94 -10.13
N GLY A 197 2.88 -1.44 -9.97
CA GLY A 197 3.12 -2.73 -9.34
C GLY A 197 2.74 -2.76 -7.86
N GLY A 198 2.63 -3.97 -7.32
CA GLY A 198 2.25 -4.21 -5.93
C GLY A 198 0.73 -4.25 -5.74
N ARG A 199 0.24 -3.55 -4.72
CA ARG A 199 -1.12 -3.70 -4.15
C ARG A 199 -2.27 -3.21 -5.04
N THR A 200 -1.93 -2.43 -6.06
CA THR A 200 -2.87 -1.80 -6.99
C THR A 200 -3.00 -2.57 -8.30
N ARG A 201 -2.18 -3.60 -8.50
CA ARG A 201 -2.25 -4.44 -9.69
C ARG A 201 -3.48 -5.32 -9.58
N GLY A 202 -4.37 -5.24 -10.56
CA GLY A 202 -5.54 -6.12 -10.67
C GLY A 202 -5.13 -7.60 -10.65
N TRP A 203 -5.97 -8.46 -10.08
CA TRP A 203 -5.80 -9.91 -10.19
C TRP A 203 -5.94 -10.31 -11.66
N LEU A 204 -4.92 -10.98 -12.23
CA LEU A 204 -5.11 -11.68 -13.50
C LEU A 204 -5.73 -13.01 -13.09
N PRO A 205 -6.94 -13.36 -13.56
CA PRO A 205 -7.36 -14.75 -13.50
C PRO A 205 -6.23 -15.57 -14.12
N LEU A 206 -5.67 -16.49 -13.34
CA LEU A 206 -4.93 -17.59 -13.92
C LEU A 206 -5.96 -18.27 -14.84
N LEU A 207 -5.75 -18.15 -16.15
CA LEU A 207 -6.45 -18.99 -17.11
C LEU A 207 -6.05 -20.42 -16.73
N GLU A 208 -7.01 -21.19 -16.22
CA GLU A 208 -6.93 -22.66 -16.21
C GLU A 208 -7.01 -23.18 -17.65
#